data_AF-A0A6C0JXQ1-F1
#
_entry.id   AF-A0A6C0JXQ1-F1
#
_cell.length_a   1.000
_cell.length_b   1.000
_cell.length_c   1.000
_cell.angle_alpha   90.00
_cell.angle_beta   90.00
_cell.angle_gamma   90.00
#
_symmetry.space_group_name_H-M   'P 1'
#
loop_
_entity.id
_entity.type
_entity.pdbx_description
1 polymer ?
#
loop_
_entity_poly.entity_id
_entity_poly.type
_entity_poly.pdbx_seq_one_letter_code
_entity_poly.pdbx_strand_id
1 'polypeptide(L)'
;MSRNDFNKACENGDIETVTKLLDDFDPSFLQNYAIRLASRNGHVDIVRLLLEDSRVDPSSVDNDAIRYASRQGHADVVRVLLLDPRVDPTDKDNYAIRHASRFGHIEVVRLLLQDPRVKSTVFYEQAIQNADKNGYTEIVDLLTQHQFRLDGPEYNKNIL
;
A
#
# COMPACT_ATOMS: atom_id res chain seq x y z
N MET A 1 -7.85 -14.79 26.37
CA MET A 1 -7.24 -13.67 25.61
C MET A 1 -8.35 -12.69 25.21
N SER A 2 -8.01 -11.43 25.02
CA SER A 2 -8.92 -10.31 24.77
C SER A 2 -8.75 -9.77 23.34
N ARG A 3 -9.66 -8.90 22.90
CA ARG A 3 -9.51 -8.18 21.63
C ARG A 3 -8.23 -7.34 21.57
N ASN A 4 -7.78 -6.82 22.71
CA ASN A 4 -6.52 -6.10 22.80
C ASN A 4 -5.33 -7.04 22.53
N ASP A 5 -5.41 -8.30 22.96
CA ASP A 5 -4.39 -9.30 22.69
C ASP A 5 -4.35 -9.66 21.20
N PHE A 6 -5.51 -9.77 20.53
CA PHE A 6 -5.60 -9.95 19.07
C PHE A 6 -4.93 -8.79 18.30
N ASN A 7 -5.23 -7.54 18.67
CA ASN A 7 -4.62 -6.38 18.02
C ASN A 7 -3.11 -6.30 18.26
N LYS A 8 -2.65 -6.59 19.48
CA LYS A 8 -1.21 -6.66 19.80
C LYS A 8 -0.51 -7.77 19.02
N ALA A 9 -1.15 -8.91 18.82
CA ALA A 9 -0.61 -9.97 18.00
C ALA A 9 -0.45 -9.53 16.53
N CYS A 10 -1.46 -8.84 15.98
CA CYS A 10 -1.37 -8.23 14.66
C CYS A 10 -0.27 -7.17 14.55
N GLU A 11 -0.07 -6.35 15.60
CA GLU A 11 0.96 -5.32 15.66
C GLU A 11 2.39 -5.90 15.77
N ASN A 12 2.56 -6.97 16.53
CA ASN A 12 3.86 -7.56 16.86
C ASN A 12 4.30 -8.69 15.91
N GLY A 13 3.44 -9.13 14.99
CA GLY A 13 3.79 -10.21 14.06
C GLY A 13 3.57 -11.62 14.63
N ASP A 14 2.78 -11.75 15.71
CA ASP A 14 2.48 -13.04 16.32
C ASP A 14 1.35 -13.76 15.56
N ILE A 15 1.72 -14.37 14.45
CA ILE A 15 0.80 -15.10 13.56
C ILE A 15 0.09 -16.26 14.28
N GLU A 16 0.72 -16.91 15.25
CA GLU A 16 0.09 -18.01 16.00
C GLU A 16 -1.06 -17.50 16.85
N THR A 17 -0.87 -16.39 17.56
CA THR A 17 -1.93 -15.78 18.36
C THR A 17 -3.03 -15.20 17.49
N VAL A 18 -2.70 -14.56 16.35
CA VAL A 18 -3.71 -14.10 15.40
C VAL A 18 -4.56 -15.28 14.90
N THR A 19 -3.92 -16.37 14.47
CA THR A 19 -4.62 -17.56 13.96
C THR A 19 -5.56 -18.16 15.01
N LYS A 20 -5.11 -18.28 16.26
CA LYS A 20 -5.91 -18.82 17.37
C LYS A 20 -7.14 -17.96 17.71
N LEU A 21 -7.10 -16.67 17.40
CA LEU A 21 -8.08 -15.69 17.86
C LEU A 21 -9.00 -15.16 16.75
N LEU A 22 -8.72 -15.47 15.49
CA LEU A 22 -9.43 -14.92 14.34
C LEU A 22 -10.92 -15.31 14.30
N ASP A 23 -11.24 -16.51 14.78
CA ASP A 23 -12.62 -16.99 14.86
C ASP A 23 -13.41 -16.33 16.00
N ASP A 24 -12.71 -16.01 17.11
CA ASP A 24 -13.32 -15.42 18.32
C ASP A 24 -13.52 -13.90 18.21
N PHE A 25 -12.73 -13.22 17.39
CA PHE A 25 -12.74 -11.77 17.26
C PHE A 25 -12.92 -11.32 15.82
N ASP A 26 -13.90 -10.43 15.60
CA ASP A 26 -14.11 -9.78 14.30
C ASP A 26 -12.89 -8.93 13.89
N PRO A 27 -12.15 -9.31 12.83
CA PRO A 27 -10.97 -8.61 12.36
C PRO A 27 -11.29 -7.26 11.70
N SER A 28 -12.55 -7.02 11.32
CA SER A 28 -13.02 -5.75 10.75
C SER A 28 -13.27 -4.66 11.81
N PHE A 29 -13.20 -5.02 13.10
CA PHE A 29 -13.46 -4.10 14.20
C PHE A 29 -12.55 -2.85 14.15
N LEU A 30 -13.11 -1.70 14.55
CA LEU A 30 -12.45 -0.39 14.50
C LEU A 30 -11.93 -0.03 13.10
N GLN A 31 -12.80 -0.22 12.10
CA GLN A 31 -12.52 0.12 10.71
C GLN A 31 -11.27 -0.62 10.22
N ASN A 32 -11.30 -1.96 10.33
CA ASN A 32 -10.23 -2.86 9.91
C ASN A 32 -8.89 -2.51 10.57
N TYR A 33 -8.89 -2.24 11.88
CA TYR A 33 -7.67 -1.81 12.58
C TYR A 33 -6.57 -2.87 12.56
N ALA A 34 -6.94 -4.16 12.61
CA ALA A 34 -6.01 -5.28 12.60
C ALA A 34 -5.11 -5.31 11.35
N ILE A 35 -5.71 -5.24 10.15
CA ILE A 35 -4.93 -5.25 8.89
C ILE A 35 -4.11 -3.97 8.74
N ARG A 36 -4.60 -2.82 9.22
CA ARG A 36 -3.83 -1.57 9.23
C ARG A 36 -2.59 -1.65 10.12
N LEU A 37 -2.71 -2.26 11.31
CA LEU A 37 -1.58 -2.50 12.22
C LEU A 37 -0.54 -3.44 11.62
N ALA A 38 -0.99 -4.58 11.09
CA ALA A 38 -0.10 -5.55 10.44
C ALA A 38 0.61 -4.93 9.23
N SER A 39 -0.12 -4.16 8.42
CA SER A 39 0.43 -3.50 7.23
C SER A 39 1.44 -2.41 7.58
N ARG A 40 1.16 -1.61 8.63
CA ARG A 40 2.06 -0.58 9.11
C ARG A 40 3.39 -1.13 9.65
N ASN A 41 3.39 -2.34 10.21
CA ASN A 41 4.58 -2.96 10.80
C ASN A 41 5.24 -4.03 9.91
N GLY A 42 4.70 -4.27 8.70
CA GLY A 42 5.34 -5.14 7.71
C GLY A 42 5.05 -6.63 7.86
N HIS A 43 4.03 -7.01 8.62
CA HIS A 43 3.72 -8.42 8.90
C HIS A 43 2.92 -9.07 7.77
N VAL A 44 3.61 -9.38 6.67
CA VAL A 44 3.00 -9.87 5.42
C VAL A 44 2.15 -11.13 5.60
N ASP A 45 2.58 -12.08 6.44
CA ASP A 45 1.83 -13.32 6.68
C ASP A 45 0.52 -13.07 7.41
N ILE A 46 0.49 -12.11 8.33
CA ILE A 46 -0.74 -11.67 9.00
C ILE A 46 -1.64 -10.92 8.02
N VAL A 47 -1.09 -10.05 7.18
CA VAL A 47 -1.87 -9.36 6.14
C VAL A 47 -2.52 -10.37 5.21
N ARG A 48 -1.78 -11.39 4.76
CA ARG A 48 -2.32 -12.47 3.92
C ARG A 48 -3.46 -13.22 4.62
N LEU A 49 -3.24 -13.65 5.85
CA LEU A 49 -4.25 -14.35 6.65
C LEU A 49 -5.52 -13.51 6.82
N LEU A 50 -5.38 -12.22 7.13
CA LEU A 50 -6.53 -11.32 7.30
C LEU A 50 -7.29 -11.09 5.99
N LEU A 51 -6.61 -11.05 4.84
CA LEU A 51 -7.27 -10.87 3.53
C LEU A 51 -8.09 -12.09 3.10
N GLU A 52 -7.79 -13.28 3.61
CA GLU A 52 -8.58 -14.50 3.37
C GLU A 52 -9.92 -14.46 4.12
N ASP A 53 -10.05 -13.61 5.14
CA ASP A 53 -11.29 -13.43 5.88
C ASP A 53 -12.23 -12.44 5.18
N SER A 54 -13.39 -12.94 4.73
CA SER A 54 -14.41 -12.16 4.02
C SER A 54 -14.93 -10.92 4.77
N ARG A 55 -14.75 -10.85 6.10
CA ARG A 55 -15.15 -9.71 6.93
C ARG A 55 -14.20 -8.52 6.75
N VAL A 56 -12.95 -8.77 6.36
CA VAL A 56 -11.92 -7.73 6.25
C VAL A 56 -12.10 -6.95 4.96
N ASP A 57 -12.11 -5.62 5.07
CA ASP A 57 -12.06 -4.69 3.96
C ASP A 57 -10.71 -3.94 3.97
N PRO A 58 -9.78 -4.27 3.05
CA PRO A 58 -8.46 -3.63 2.98
C PRO A 58 -8.50 -2.19 2.45
N SER A 59 -9.63 -1.74 1.88
CA SER A 59 -9.83 -0.37 1.40
C SER A 59 -10.29 0.60 2.48
N SER A 60 -10.63 0.07 3.66
CA SER A 60 -11.14 0.82 4.81
C SER A 60 -10.22 1.96 5.24
N VAL A 61 -10.84 3.09 5.61
CA VAL A 61 -10.15 4.34 5.99
C VAL A 61 -9.21 4.81 4.87
N ASP A 62 -9.78 5.04 3.69
CA ASP A 62 -9.07 5.60 2.54
C ASP A 62 -7.80 4.81 2.18
N ASN A 63 -7.95 3.48 2.08
CA ASN A 63 -6.86 2.55 1.75
C ASN A 63 -5.66 2.63 2.73
N ASP A 64 -5.90 2.93 4.01
CA ASP A 64 -4.87 3.12 5.02
C ASP A 64 -3.85 1.96 5.10
N ALA A 65 -4.28 0.71 4.86
CA ALA A 65 -3.40 -0.45 4.88
C ALA A 65 -2.24 -0.30 3.89
N ILE A 66 -2.53 -0.03 2.60
CA ILE A 66 -1.48 0.16 1.59
C ILE A 66 -0.75 1.48 1.80
N ARG A 67 -1.43 2.55 2.24
CA ARG A 67 -0.78 3.84 2.55
C ARG A 67 0.28 3.71 3.64
N TYR A 68 -0.01 3.00 4.72
CA TYR A 68 0.96 2.76 5.79
C TYR A 68 2.08 1.84 5.35
N ALA A 69 1.78 0.74 4.67
CA ALA A 69 2.81 -0.16 4.14
C ALA A 69 3.77 0.58 3.19
N SER A 70 3.24 1.41 2.29
CA SER A 70 4.04 2.20 1.35
C SER A 70 4.88 3.27 2.03
N ARG A 71 4.32 3.96 3.02
CA ARG A 71 5.05 4.97 3.81
C ARG A 71 6.20 4.38 4.61
N GLN A 72 6.09 3.14 5.08
CA GLN A 72 7.11 2.45 5.88
C GLN A 72 8.05 1.57 5.03
N GLY A 73 7.81 1.46 3.72
CA GLY A 73 8.67 0.73 2.81
C GLY A 73 8.46 -0.79 2.80
N HIS A 74 7.33 -1.28 3.30
CA HIS A 74 7.04 -2.71 3.36
C HIS A 74 6.57 -3.25 2.00
N ALA A 75 7.52 -3.45 1.09
CA ALA A 75 7.26 -3.88 -0.29
C ALA A 75 6.45 -5.18 -0.40
N ASP A 76 6.72 -6.17 0.45
CA ASP A 76 5.98 -7.45 0.41
C ASP A 76 4.52 -7.30 0.84
N VAL A 77 4.24 -6.44 1.83
CA VAL A 77 2.86 -6.09 2.20
C VAL A 77 2.18 -5.35 1.05
N VAL A 78 2.84 -4.36 0.44
CA VAL A 78 2.29 -3.62 -0.72
C VAL A 78 1.97 -4.60 -1.86
N ARG A 79 2.89 -5.52 -2.18
CA ARG A 79 2.69 -6.55 -3.20
C ARG A 79 1.45 -7.40 -2.92
N VAL A 80 1.26 -7.86 -1.70
CA VAL A 80 0.09 -8.66 -1.31
C VAL A 80 -1.20 -7.84 -1.39
N LEU A 81 -1.20 -6.60 -0.89
CA LEU A 81 -2.37 -5.72 -0.94
C LEU A 81 -2.79 -5.39 -2.38
N LEU A 82 -1.83 -5.18 -3.29
CA LEU A 82 -2.12 -4.89 -4.70
C LEU A 82 -2.82 -6.04 -5.43
N LEU A 83 -2.65 -7.29 -4.97
CA LEU A 83 -3.37 -8.44 -5.52
C LEU A 83 -4.87 -8.41 -5.20
N ASP A 84 -5.28 -7.69 -4.17
CA ASP A 84 -6.69 -7.54 -3.81
C ASP A 84 -7.34 -6.44 -4.67
N PRO A 85 -8.39 -6.76 -5.47
CA PRO A 85 -9.02 -5.79 -6.35
C PRO A 85 -9.76 -4.67 -5.61
N ARG A 86 -10.03 -4.83 -4.31
CA ARG A 86 -10.69 -3.80 -3.48
C ARG A 86 -9.73 -2.67 -3.12
N VAL A 87 -8.43 -2.92 -3.13
CA VAL A 87 -7.41 -1.90 -2.83
C VAL A 87 -7.28 -0.94 -4.00
N ASP A 88 -7.33 0.37 -3.73
CA ASP A 88 -7.01 1.40 -4.71
C ASP A 88 -5.65 2.03 -4.39
N PRO A 89 -4.58 1.76 -5.17
CA PRO A 89 -3.26 2.33 -4.94
C PRO A 89 -3.17 3.83 -5.27
N THR A 90 -4.18 4.39 -5.93
CA THR A 90 -4.24 5.81 -6.33
C THR A 90 -4.97 6.70 -5.34
N ASP A 91 -5.58 6.10 -4.32
CA ASP A 91 -6.39 6.81 -3.33
C ASP A 91 -5.60 7.90 -2.60
N LYS A 92 -6.34 8.93 -2.17
CA LYS A 92 -5.80 10.16 -1.55
C LYS A 92 -4.66 10.75 -2.36
N ASP A 93 -4.95 11.05 -3.62
CA ASP A 93 -4.05 11.82 -4.48
C ASP A 93 -2.70 11.12 -4.67
N ASN A 94 -2.72 9.82 -4.98
CA ASN A 94 -1.55 8.95 -5.10
C ASN A 94 -0.68 8.94 -3.82
N TYR A 95 -1.32 8.88 -2.64
CA TYR A 95 -0.62 8.95 -1.35
C TYR A 95 0.51 7.92 -1.24
N ALA A 96 0.23 6.67 -1.62
CA ALA A 96 1.16 5.56 -1.53
C ALA A 96 2.46 5.87 -2.28
N ILE A 97 2.36 6.33 -3.53
CA ILE A 97 3.51 6.73 -4.37
C ILE A 97 4.23 7.93 -3.75
N ARG A 98 3.50 9.00 -3.43
CA ARG A 98 4.10 10.23 -2.89
C ARG A 98 4.91 10.00 -1.63
N HIS A 99 4.41 9.17 -0.71
CA HIS A 99 5.08 8.89 0.55
C HIS A 99 6.21 7.88 0.40
N ALA A 100 6.06 6.84 -0.43
CA ALA A 100 7.16 5.96 -0.77
C ALA A 100 8.33 6.74 -1.40
N SER A 101 8.03 7.68 -2.31
CA SER A 101 9.02 8.56 -2.93
C SER A 101 9.68 9.51 -1.93
N ARG A 102 8.90 10.08 -1.00
CA ARG A 102 9.43 10.97 0.05
C ARG A 102 10.41 10.28 1.00
N PHE A 103 10.23 8.99 1.27
CA PHE A 103 11.06 8.22 2.20
C PHE A 103 12.07 7.29 1.50
N GLY A 104 12.19 7.36 0.17
CA GLY A 104 13.22 6.63 -0.57
C GLY A 104 12.91 5.14 -0.77
N HIS A 105 11.66 4.72 -0.63
CA HIS A 105 11.25 3.32 -0.73
C HIS A 105 11.09 2.89 -2.19
N ILE A 106 12.21 2.74 -2.88
CA ILE A 106 12.26 2.51 -4.32
C ILE A 106 11.49 1.26 -4.77
N GLU A 107 11.59 0.15 -4.04
CA GLU A 107 10.89 -1.09 -4.41
C GLU A 107 9.37 -0.92 -4.32
N VAL A 108 8.87 -0.18 -3.32
CA VAL A 108 7.45 0.17 -3.23
C VAL A 108 7.04 1.04 -4.42
N VAL A 109 7.84 2.04 -4.79
CA VAL A 109 7.54 2.88 -5.97
C VAL A 109 7.46 2.02 -7.23
N ARG A 110 8.42 1.11 -7.47
CA ARG A 110 8.37 0.20 -8.63
C ARG A 110 7.11 -0.65 -8.65
N LEU A 111 6.73 -1.25 -7.52
CA LEU A 111 5.51 -2.07 -7.42
C LEU A 111 4.25 -1.26 -7.75
N LEU A 112 4.12 -0.06 -7.19
CA LEU A 112 2.98 0.82 -7.46
C LEU A 112 2.92 1.24 -8.93
N LEU A 113 4.04 1.60 -9.55
CA LEU A 113 4.12 2.00 -10.97
C LEU A 113 3.94 0.84 -11.96
N GLN A 114 3.97 -0.41 -11.50
CA GLN A 114 3.62 -1.58 -12.31
C GLN A 114 2.13 -1.90 -12.26
N ASP A 115 1.40 -1.33 -11.30
CA ASP A 115 -0.03 -1.59 -11.16
C ASP A 115 -0.83 -0.87 -12.26
N PRO A 116 -1.66 -1.58 -13.04
CA PRO A 116 -2.36 -0.99 -14.18
C PRO A 116 -3.41 0.04 -13.79
N ARG A 117 -3.78 0.17 -12.50
CA ARG A 117 -4.70 1.21 -12.01
C ARG A 117 -4.03 2.58 -11.93
N VAL A 118 -2.71 2.65 -11.84
CA VAL A 118 -1.95 3.91 -11.80
C VAL A 118 -1.82 4.50 -13.21
N LYS A 119 -2.89 5.13 -13.69
CA LYS A 119 -2.97 5.72 -15.05
C LYS A 119 -2.95 7.25 -15.08
N SER A 120 -2.80 7.88 -13.92
CA SER A 120 -2.86 9.32 -13.77
C SER A 120 -1.57 9.82 -13.11
N THR A 121 -0.99 10.86 -13.70
CA THR A 121 0.24 11.51 -13.24
C THR A 121 -0.06 12.67 -12.28
N VAL A 122 -1.32 12.84 -11.88
CA VAL A 122 -1.71 13.87 -10.92
C VAL A 122 -0.92 13.68 -9.62
N PHE A 123 -0.32 14.78 -9.14
CA PHE A 123 0.60 14.84 -7.99
C PHE A 123 1.96 14.14 -8.14
N TYR A 124 2.34 13.68 -9.33
CA TYR A 124 3.70 13.19 -9.57
C TYR A 124 4.74 14.27 -9.36
N GLU A 125 4.44 15.52 -9.73
CA GLU A 125 5.33 16.65 -9.47
C GLU A 125 5.74 16.72 -7.99
N GLN A 126 4.79 16.52 -7.07
CA GLN A 126 5.10 16.50 -5.64
C GLN A 126 5.91 15.26 -5.23
N ALA A 127 5.62 14.09 -5.81
CA ALA A 127 6.41 12.87 -5.56
C ALA A 127 7.86 13.03 -6.06
N ILE A 128 8.05 13.60 -7.25
CA ILE A 128 9.35 13.92 -7.87
C ILE A 128 10.09 14.93 -7.01
N GLN A 129 9.47 16.06 -6.66
CA GLN A 129 10.09 17.08 -5.79
C GLN A 129 10.50 16.52 -4.42
N ASN A 130 9.69 15.65 -3.83
CA ASN A 130 10.03 14.99 -2.57
C ASN A 130 11.25 14.07 -2.73
N ALA A 131 11.30 13.26 -3.78
CA ALA A 131 12.42 12.37 -4.05
C ALA A 131 13.72 13.15 -4.33
N ASP A 132 13.63 14.18 -5.18
CA ASP A 132 14.74 15.04 -5.58
C ASP A 132 15.35 15.79 -4.39
N LYS A 133 14.52 16.41 -3.53
CA LYS A 133 14.98 17.09 -2.31
C LYS A 133 15.75 16.18 -1.34
N ASN A 134 15.52 14.87 -1.39
CA ASN A 134 16.21 13.89 -0.56
C ASN A 134 17.30 13.11 -1.32
N GLY A 135 17.58 13.46 -2.58
CA GLY A 135 18.62 12.83 -3.40
C GLY A 135 18.27 11.44 -3.93
N TYR A 136 16.99 11.05 -3.96
CA TYR A 136 16.54 9.75 -4.47
C TYR A 136 16.38 9.78 -6.00
N THR A 137 17.51 9.93 -6.70
CA THR A 137 17.55 10.12 -8.17
C THR A 137 16.87 9.00 -8.94
N GLU A 138 17.05 7.75 -8.52
CA GLU A 138 16.42 6.62 -9.22
C GLU A 138 14.88 6.62 -9.10
N ILE A 139 14.33 7.16 -8.01
CA ILE A 139 12.88 7.36 -7.88
C ILE A 139 12.41 8.50 -8.81
N VAL A 140 13.19 9.57 -8.93
CA VAL A 140 12.92 10.66 -9.89
C VAL A 140 12.87 10.10 -11.31
N ASP A 141 13.83 9.25 -11.68
CA ASP A 141 13.87 8.61 -13.00
C ASP A 141 12.65 7.72 -13.24
N LEU A 142 12.29 6.87 -12.27
CA LEU A 142 11.12 5.99 -12.37
C LEU A 142 9.82 6.76 -12.58
N LEU A 143 9.59 7.83 -11.81
CA LEU A 143 8.39 8.65 -11.91
C LEU A 143 8.35 9.42 -13.24
N THR A 144 9.48 9.99 -13.67
CA THR A 144 9.58 10.74 -14.93
C THR A 144 9.35 9.82 -16.13
N GLN A 145 9.92 8.62 -16.13
CA GLN A 145 9.70 7.63 -17.18
C GLN A 145 8.25 7.16 -17.22
N HIS A 146 7.63 6.91 -16.06
CA HIS A 146 6.23 6.54 -16.00
C HIS A 146 5.32 7.67 -16.49
N GLN A 147 5.59 8.92 -16.11
CA GLN A 147 4.86 10.09 -16.59
C GLN A 147 4.96 10.22 -18.11
N PHE A 148 6.16 10.10 -18.67
CA PHE A 148 6.33 10.15 -20.13
C PHE A 148 5.56 9.05 -20.86
N ARG A 149 5.43 7.85 -20.28
CA ARG A 149 4.62 6.76 -20.86
C ARG A 149 3.12 7.06 -20.89
N LEU A 150 2.60 7.77 -19.88
CA LEU A 150 1.17 8.10 -19.79
C LEU A 150 0.80 9.38 -20.56
N ASP A 151 1.66 10.40 -20.53
CA ASP A 151 1.38 11.72 -21.10
C ASP A 151 2.03 11.91 -22.48
N GLY A 152 2.84 10.95 -22.92
CA GLY A 152 3.57 10.99 -24.19
C GLY A 152 2.68 10.83 -25.44
N PRO A 153 3.19 11.22 -26.62
CA PRO A 153 2.43 11.22 -27.87
C PRO A 153 1.92 9.84 -28.32
N GLU A 154 2.43 8.74 -27.77
CA GLU A 154 1.94 7.38 -28.05
C GLU A 154 0.67 7.00 -27.29
N TYR A 155 0.41 7.58 -26.11
CA TYR A 155 -0.81 7.29 -25.33
C TYR A 155 -2.09 7.75 -26.07
N ASN A 156 -2.00 8.82 -26.86
CA ASN A 156 -3.10 9.33 -27.69
C ASN A 156 -3.48 8.43 -28.88
N LYS A 157 -2.76 7.33 -29.14
CA LYS A 157 -3.10 6.39 -30.23
C LYS A 157 -3.96 5.20 -29.79
N ASN A 158 -4.17 5.00 -28.49
CA ASN A 158 -4.91 3.86 -27.94
C ASN A 158 -6.31 4.22 -27.38
N ILE A 159 -6.85 5.40 -27.73
CA ILE A 159 -8.19 5.88 -27.31
C ILE A 159 -9.12 6.13 -28.53
N LEU A 160 -8.94 5.37 -29.62
CA LEU A 160 -9.90 5.34 -30.73
C LEU A 160 -10.47 3.93 -30.90
#